data_AF-A0A067QXG4-F1
#
_entry.id   AF-A0A067QXG4-F1
#
_cell.length_a   1.000
_cell.length_b   1.000
_cell.length_c   1.000
_cell.angle_alpha   90.00
_cell.angle_beta   90.00
_cell.angle_gamma   90.00
#
_symmetry.space_group_name_H-M   'P 1'
#
loop_
_entity.id
_entity.type
_entity.pdbx_description
1 polymer ?
#
loop_
_entity_poly.entity_id
_entity_poly.type
_entity_poly.pdbx_seq_one_letter_code
_entity_poly.pdbx_strand_id
1 'polypeptide(L)' 'MTYVRQPCHDMIQSCYYAGQLEKCEDIFNPSLTDEGICCSFNKVKRDFIFRNP' A
#
# COMPACT_ATOMS: atom_id res chain seq x y z
N MET A 1 16.34 15.60 3.01
CA MET A 1 14.90 15.91 2.89
C MET A 1 14.16 14.89 3.73
N THR A 2 13.74 15.26 4.94
CA THR A 2 13.09 14.36 5.89
C THR A 2 11.64 14.17 5.50
N TYR A 3 11.28 12.97 5.03
CA TYR A 3 9.88 12.58 4.86
C TYR A 3 9.27 12.42 6.26
N VAL A 4 8.34 13.32 6.65
CA VAL A 4 7.68 13.32 7.97
C VAL A 4 6.59 12.24 8.08
N ARG A 5 6.45 11.37 7.07
CA ARG A 5 5.36 10.39 6.96
C ARG A 5 5.92 8.99 7.20
N GLN A 6 5.26 8.21 8.07
CA GLN A 6 5.67 6.84 8.37
C GLN A 6 5.46 5.93 7.14
N PRO A 7 6.47 5.18 6.68
CA PRO A 7 6.32 4.19 5.61
C PRO A 7 5.38 3.05 6.00
N CYS A 8 4.70 2.45 5.01
CA CYS A 8 3.78 1.33 5.24
C CYS A 8 4.45 0.12 5.91
N HIS A 9 5.70 -0.20 5.56
CA HIS A 9 6.42 -1.34 6.14
C HIS A 9 6.85 -1.10 7.60
N ASP A 10 7.02 0.15 8.00
CA ASP A 10 7.31 0.52 9.39
C ASP A 10 6.03 0.61 10.24
N MET A 11 4.91 1.00 9.63
CA MET A 11 3.61 1.13 10.30
C MET A 11 2.94 -0.24 10.51
N ILE A 12 3.00 -1.12 9.51
CA ILE A 12 2.29 -2.40 9.51
C ILE A 12 3.26 -3.51 9.95
N GLN A 13 3.04 -4.03 11.16
CA GLN A 13 3.95 -5.04 11.75
C GLN A 13 3.79 -6.45 11.16
N SER A 14 2.59 -6.83 10.71
CA SER A 14 2.35 -8.17 10.15
C SER A 14 1.13 -8.20 9.24
N CYS A 15 1.17 -9.08 8.24
CA CYS A 15 0.08 -9.26 7.29
C CYS A 15 -0.29 -10.74 7.20
N TYR A 16 -1.54 -11.04 7.51
CA TYR A 16 -2.12 -12.37 7.35
C TYR A 16 -3.25 -12.30 6.34
N TYR A 17 -3.12 -13.06 5.25
CA TYR A 17 -4.12 -13.13 4.21
C TYR A 17 -4.31 -14.58 3.77
N ALA A 18 -5.57 -14.98 3.57
CA ALA A 18 -5.93 -16.35 3.19
C ALA A 18 -5.31 -17.45 4.10
N GLY A 19 -5.10 -17.15 5.38
CA GLY A 19 -4.47 -18.06 6.34
C GLY A 19 -2.96 -18.23 6.19
N GLN A 20 -2.31 -17.43 5.34
CA GLN A 20 -0.85 -17.40 5.17
C GLN A 20 -0.27 -16.09 5.71
N LEU A 21 0.95 -16.17 6.23
CA LEU A 21 1.74 -14.98 6.56
C LEU A 21 2.33 -14.43 5.27
N GLU A 22 1.99 -13.17 4.98
CA GLU A 22 2.42 -12.48 3.77
C GLU A 22 3.39 -11.34 4.12
N LYS A 23 4.24 -10.99 3.16
CA LYS A 23 5.04 -9.77 3.27
C LYS A 23 4.16 -8.56 3.00
N CYS A 24 4.02 -7.67 3.98
CA CYS A 24 3.19 -6.48 3.84
C CYS A 24 3.61 -5.58 2.67
N GLU A 25 4.91 -5.50 2.40
CA GLU A 25 5.51 -4.77 1.29
C GLU A 25 5.04 -5.26 -0.09
N ASP A 26 4.67 -6.54 -0.19
CA ASP A 26 4.27 -7.17 -1.45
C ASP A 26 2.78 -7.00 -1.75
N ILE A 27 1.94 -6.87 -0.71
CA ILE A 27 0.47 -6.87 -0.85
C ILE A 27 -0.19 -5.50 -0.63
N PHE A 28 0.53 -4.53 -0.05
CA PHE A 28 0.06 -3.16 0.13
C PHE A 28 0.66 -2.20 -0.89
N ASN A 29 -0.17 -1.27 -1.36
CA ASN A 29 0.21 -0.22 -2.30
C ASN A 29 0.24 1.13 -1.57
N PRO A 30 1.42 1.73 -1.32
CA PRO A 30 1.50 3.06 -0.74
C PRO A 30 1.01 4.13 -1.73
N SER A 31 0.25 5.10 -1.24
CA SER A 31 -0.21 6.25 -2.02
C SER A 31 -0.14 7.51 -1.18
N LEU A 32 0.34 8.59 -1.78
CA LEU A 32 0.43 9.90 -1.13
C LEU A 32 -0.91 10.62 -1.27
N THR A 33 -1.46 11.05 -0.15
CA THR A 33 -2.67 11.87 -0.06
C THR A 33 -2.35 13.22 0.62
N ASP A 34 -3.34 14.09 0.72
CA ASP A 34 -3.32 15.28 1.58
C ASP A 34 -3.23 14.93 3.06
N GLU A 35 -3.83 13.80 3.46
CA GLU A 35 -3.84 13.29 4.83
C GLU A 35 -2.55 12.56 5.24
N GLY A 36 -1.78 12.01 4.31
CA GLY A 36 -0.62 11.19 4.68
C GLY A 36 -0.15 10.22 3.61
N ILE A 37 0.46 9.12 4.05
CA ILE A 37 0.68 7.93 3.21
C ILE A 37 -0.42 6.95 3.57
N CYS A 38 -1.25 6.59 2.59
CA CYS A 38 -2.26 5.55 2.73
C CYS A 38 -1.74 4.23 2.12
N CYS A 39 -1.91 3.13 2.86
CA CYS A 39 -1.50 1.79 2.43
C CYS A 39 -2.74 1.00 2.02
N SER A 40 -2.91 0.72 0.71
CA SER A 40 -4.09 -0.01 0.21
C SER A 40 -3.78 -1.47 -0.10
N PHE A 41 -4.51 -2.39 0.54
CA PHE A 41 -4.50 -3.82 0.19
C PHE A 41 -5.38 -4.11 -1.03
N ASN A 42 -4.94 -5.05 -1.88
CA ASN A 42 -5.70 -5.56 -3.03
C ASN A 42 -6.25 -4.45 -3.96
N LYS A 43 -5.43 -3.43 -4.21
CA LYS A 43 -5.78 -2.33 -5.11
C LYS A 43 -5.74 -2.80 -6.57
N VAL A 44 -6.74 -2.40 -7.35
CA VAL A 44 -6.74 -2.59 -8.81
C VAL A 44 -5.49 -1.93 -9.41
N LYS A 45 -4.74 -2.65 -10.26
CA LYS A 45 -3.55 -2.09 -10.92
C LYS A 45 -3.94 -0.91 -11.81
N ARG A 46 -3.08 0.11 -11.89
CA ARG A 46 -3.33 1.33 -12.68
C ARG A 46 -3.75 1.03 -14.12
N ASP A 47 -3.13 0.04 -14.75
CA ASP A 47 -3.39 -0.39 -16.13
C ASP A 47 -4.84 -0.86 -16.37
N PHE A 48 -5.54 -1.30 -15.31
CA PHE A 48 -6.95 -1.70 -15.39
C PHE A 48 -7.91 -0.58 -15.02
N ILE A 49 -7.44 0.47 -14.33
CA ILE A 49 -8.28 1.60 -13.89
C ILE A 49 -8.53 2.56 -15.05
N PHE A 50 -7.48 2.91 -15.80
CA PHE A 50 -7.59 3.83 -16.93
C PHE A 50 -7.86 3.03 -18.21
N ARG A 51 -9.14 2.66 -18.42
CA ARG A 51 -9.59 2.18 -19.73
C ARG A 51 -10.03 3.39 -20.55
N ASN A 52 -9.35 3.58 -21.68
CA ASN A 52 -9.54 4.59 -22.73
C ASN A 52 -8.82 5.95 -22.51
N PRO A 53 -7.85 6.32 -23.37
CA PRO A 53 -7.31 7.68 -23.44
C PRO A 53 -8.33 8.69 -23.99
#